data_AF-A0A9E4F3I0-F1
#
_entry.id   AF-A0A9E4F3I0-F1
#
_cell.length_a   1.000
_cell.length_b   1.000
_cell.length_c   1.000
_cell.angle_alpha   90.00
_cell.angle_beta   90.00
_cell.angle_gamma   90.00
#
_symmetry.space_group_name_H-M   'P 1'
#
loop_
_entity.id
_entity.type
_entity.pdbx_description
1 polymer ?
#
loop_
_entity_poly.entity_id
_entity_poly.type
_entity_poly.pdbx_seq_one_letter_code
_entity_poly.pdbx_strand_id
1 'polypeptide(L)'
;MKTAEGEARRALARLRRSVLKSERELEALRDALEHAEGEDFPADEYERVQGRFESVHDWLNAEEMRLRAKLLRAGGLEPGRIGRSP
;
A
#
# COMPACT_ATOMS: atom_id res chain seq x y z
N MET A 1 22.94 -7.49 -10.00
CA MET A 1 22.08 -7.83 -11.16
C MET A 1 20.64 -7.45 -10.82
N LYS A 2 19.98 -6.61 -11.63
CA LYS A 2 18.55 -6.28 -11.40
C LYS A 2 17.73 -7.50 -11.85
N THR A 3 17.02 -8.15 -10.93
CA THR A 3 16.06 -9.19 -11.27
C THR A 3 14.67 -8.56 -11.46
N ALA A 4 13.83 -9.16 -12.30
CA ALA A 4 12.47 -8.69 -12.53
C ALA A 4 11.67 -8.60 -11.22
N GLU A 5 11.90 -9.54 -10.30
CA GLU A 5 11.27 -9.56 -8.97
C GLU A 5 11.77 -8.43 -8.08
N GLY A 6 13.07 -8.12 -8.14
CA GLY A 6 13.66 -6.99 -7.41
C GLY A 6 13.16 -5.63 -7.93
N GLU A 7 12.82 -5.55 -9.22
CA GLU A 7 12.16 -4.38 -9.82
C GLU A 7 10.69 -4.27 -9.38
N ALA A 8 9.95 -5.38 -9.43
CA ALA A 8 8.55 -5.44 -8.96
C ALA A 8 8.43 -5.03 -7.49
N ARG A 9 9.30 -5.53 -6.60
CA ARG A 9 9.32 -5.15 -5.17
C ARG A 9 9.58 -3.66 -4.98
N ARG A 10 10.51 -3.09 -5.76
CA ARG A 10 10.82 -1.65 -5.69
C ARG A 10 9.66 -0.80 -6.22
N ALA A 11 8.98 -1.24 -7.27
CA ALA A 11 7.80 -0.58 -7.80
C ALA A 11 6.66 -0.59 -6.77
N LEU A 12 6.33 -1.73 -6.16
CA LEU A 12 5.34 -1.84 -5.09
C LEU A 12 5.65 -0.92 -3.91
N ALA A 13 6.91 -0.94 -3.43
CA ALA A 13 7.32 -0.07 -2.32
C ALA A 13 7.23 1.42 -2.67
N ARG A 14 7.53 1.79 -3.93
CA ARG A 14 7.38 3.17 -4.41
C ARG A 14 5.91 3.58 -4.44
N LEU A 15 5.04 2.74 -4.99
CA LEU A 15 3.61 3.01 -5.05
C LEU A 15 3.03 3.15 -3.64
N ARG A 16 3.35 2.24 -2.72
CA ARG A 16 2.94 2.31 -1.31
C ARG A 16 3.29 3.65 -0.66
N ARG A 17 4.53 4.12 -0.83
CA ARG A 17 4.94 5.43 -0.30
C ARG A 17 4.17 6.58 -0.93
N SER A 18 3.89 6.51 -2.23
CA SER A 18 3.10 7.53 -2.92
C SER A 18 1.67 7.58 -2.39
N VAL A 19 1.03 6.42 -2.21
CA VAL A 19 -0.34 6.31 -1.69
C VAL A 19 -0.42 6.85 -0.26
N LEU A 20 0.50 6.43 0.62
CA LEU A 20 0.57 6.95 2.00
C LEU A 20 0.79 8.46 2.05
N LYS A 21 1.58 9.00 1.12
CA LYS A 21 1.75 10.44 1.01
C LYS A 21 0.43 11.09 0.58
N SER A 22 -0.17 10.63 -0.50
CA SER A 22 -1.42 11.17 -1.04
C SER A 22 -2.56 11.13 -0.02
N GLU A 23 -2.63 10.10 0.82
CA GLU A 23 -3.60 10.00 1.92
C GLU A 23 -3.42 11.13 2.95
N ARG A 24 -2.18 11.41 3.37
CA ARG A 24 -1.88 12.51 4.29
C ARG A 24 -2.16 13.89 3.69
N GLU A 25 -1.89 14.05 2.40
CA GLU A 25 -2.19 15.30 1.70
C GLU A 25 -3.71 15.49 1.55
N LEU A 26 -4.49 14.40 1.39
CA LEU A 26 -5.95 14.45 1.40
C LEU A 26 -6.50 14.85 2.76
N GLU A 27 -5.94 14.31 3.85
CA GLU A 27 -6.31 14.70 5.22
C GLU A 27 -6.03 16.19 5.46
N ALA A 28 -4.84 16.68 5.08
CA ALA A 28 -4.51 18.10 5.17
C ALA A 28 -5.44 18.99 4.32
N LEU A 29 -5.83 18.54 3.13
CA LEU A 29 -6.80 19.24 2.28
C LEU A 29 -8.18 19.29 2.91
N ARG A 30 -8.65 18.15 3.45
CA ARG A 30 -9.92 18.06 4.16
C ARG A 30 -9.95 19.07 5.30
N ASP A 31 -8.95 19.07 6.18
CA ASP A 31 -8.92 19.97 7.34
C ASP A 31 -8.95 21.45 6.92
N ALA A 32 -8.22 21.80 5.86
CA ALA A 32 -8.18 23.17 5.35
C ALA A 32 -9.53 23.62 4.78
N LEU A 33 -10.23 22.74 4.05
CA LEU A 33 -11.53 23.05 3.45
C LEU A 33 -12.66 23.00 4.48
N GLU A 34 -12.63 22.05 5.41
CA GLU A 34 -13.57 21.97 6.53
C GLU A 34 -13.50 23.26 7.36
N HIS A 35 -12.29 23.79 7.59
CA HIS A 35 -12.11 25.08 8.25
C HIS A 35 -12.62 26.28 7.44
N ALA A 36 -12.49 26.24 6.11
CA ALA A 36 -12.88 27.34 5.23
C ALA A 36 -14.38 27.39 4.93
N GLU A 37 -15.03 26.23 4.79
CA GLU A 37 -16.41 26.07 4.34
C GLU A 37 -17.39 25.81 5.49
N GLY A 38 -16.91 25.29 6.63
CA GLY A 38 -17.75 25.07 7.81
C GLY A 38 -18.91 24.11 7.53
N GLU A 39 -20.14 24.58 7.72
CA GLU A 39 -21.36 23.76 7.56
C GLU A 39 -21.62 23.33 6.10
N ASP A 40 -21.07 24.06 5.12
CA ASP A 40 -21.23 23.75 3.70
C ASP A 40 -20.23 22.69 3.21
N PHE A 41 -19.28 22.28 4.06
CA PHE A 41 -18.22 21.33 3.69
C PHE A 41 -18.77 19.92 3.41
N PRO A 42 -18.49 19.31 2.24
CA PRO A 42 -18.99 17.98 1.87
C PRO A 42 -18.17 16.85 2.53
N ALA A 43 -18.27 16.71 3.85
CA ALA A 43 -17.49 15.74 4.62
C ALA A 43 -17.65 14.28 4.13
N ASP A 44 -18.85 13.90 3.70
CA ASP A 44 -19.16 12.56 3.22
C ASP A 44 -18.45 12.21 1.90
N GLU A 45 -18.19 13.20 1.04
CA GLU A 45 -17.39 13.02 -0.18
C GLU A 45 -15.92 12.71 0.17
N TYR A 46 -15.36 13.44 1.13
CA TYR A 46 -13.98 13.23 1.58
C TYR A 46 -13.81 11.88 2.29
N GLU A 47 -14.75 11.48 3.14
CA GLU A 47 -14.76 10.15 3.74
C GLU A 47 -14.81 9.03 2.69
N ARG A 48 -15.64 9.19 1.64
CA ARG A 48 -15.68 8.23 0.52
C ARG A 48 -14.35 8.14 -0.21
N VAL A 49 -13.67 9.26 -0.44
CA VAL A 49 -12.35 9.26 -1.08
C VAL A 49 -11.30 8.62 -0.16
N GLN A 50 -11.34 8.91 1.14
CA GLN A 50 -10.48 8.27 2.15
C GLN A 50 -10.64 6.74 2.14
N GLY A 51 -11.87 6.23 2.11
CA GLY A 51 -12.13 4.78 2.03
C GLY A 51 -11.57 4.10 0.77
N ARG A 52 -11.34 4.84 -0.32
CA ARG A 52 -10.65 4.30 -1.51
C ARG A 52 -9.16 4.08 -1.23
N PHE A 53 -8.53 4.90 -0.39
CA PHE A 53 -7.13 4.68 0.02
C PHE A 53 -6.98 3.38 0.81
N GLU A 54 -7.92 3.07 1.70
CA GLU A 54 -7.95 1.78 2.43
C GLU A 54 -7.99 0.61 1.44
N SER A 55 -8.89 0.67 0.45
CA SER A 55 -8.98 -0.36 -0.60
C SER A 55 -7.68 -0.51 -1.39
N VAL A 56 -6.97 0.58 -1.67
CA VAL A 56 -5.67 0.56 -2.35
C VAL A 56 -4.58 -0.04 -1.45
N HIS A 57 -4.60 0.23 -0.14
CA HIS A 57 -3.66 -0.36 0.82
C HIS A 57 -3.84 -1.87 0.94
N ASP A 58 -5.09 -2.33 1.02
CA ASP A 58 -5.41 -3.76 1.04
C ASP A 58 -4.94 -4.46 -0.23
N TRP A 59 -5.19 -3.84 -1.38
CA TRP A 59 -4.69 -4.34 -2.65
C TRP A 59 -3.15 -4.39 -2.69
N LEU A 60 -2.45 -3.36 -2.21
CA LEU A 60 -0.99 -3.33 -2.13
C LEU A 60 -0.44 -4.43 -1.22
N ASN A 61 -1.11 -4.70 -0.10
CA ASN A 61 -0.75 -5.78 0.82
C ASN A 61 -0.92 -7.15 0.16
N ALA A 62 -2.04 -7.38 -0.51
CA ALA A 62 -2.30 -8.61 -1.24
C ALA A 62 -1.27 -8.85 -2.36
N GLU A 63 -0.91 -7.80 -3.10
CA GLU A 63 0.07 -7.91 -4.19
C GLU A 63 1.49 -8.18 -3.68
N GLU A 64 1.87 -7.58 -2.55
CA GLU A 64 3.12 -7.88 -1.87
C GLU A 64 3.18 -9.35 -1.41
N MET A 65 2.09 -9.87 -0.84
CA MET A 65 2.01 -11.27 -0.43
C MET A 65 2.10 -12.23 -1.63
N ARG A 66 1.44 -11.91 -2.74
CA ARG A 66 1.56 -12.66 -4.00
C ARG A 66 2.99 -12.68 -4.53
N LEU A 67 3.67 -11.53 -4.53
CA LEU A 67 5.05 -11.44 -4.99
C LEU A 67 6.00 -12.25 -4.10
N ARG A 68 5.82 -12.18 -2.78
CA ARG A 68 6.57 -12.99 -1.80
C ARG A 68 6.35 -14.49 -2.01
N ALA A 69 5.09 -14.92 -2.21
CA ALA A 69 4.77 -16.32 -2.47
C ALA A 69 5.45 -16.84 -3.75
N LYS A 70 5.47 -16.04 -4.82
CA LYS A 70 6.19 -16.38 -6.07
C LYS A 70 7.70 -16.53 -5.82
N LEU A 71 8.29 -15.60 -5.07
CA LEU A 71 9.72 -15.64 -4.73
C LEU A 71 10.10 -16.87 -3.90
N LEU A 72 9.29 -17.26 -2.92
CA LEU A 72 9.51 -18.45 -2.11
C LEU A 72 9.49 -19.73 -2.95
N ARG A 73 8.49 -19.85 -3.85
CA ARG A 73 8.38 -20.98 -4.78
C ARG A 73 9.56 -21.04 -5.77
N ALA A 74 9.96 -19.88 -6.31
CA ALA A 74 11.09 -19.80 -7.26
C ALA A 74 12.45 -20.05 -6.59
N GLY A 75 12.58 -19.78 -5.29
CA GLY A 75 13.79 -20.04 -4.50
C GLY A 75 13.94 -21.46 -3.97
N GLY A 76 13.04 -22.39 -4.30
CA GLY A 76 13.09 -23.79 -3.84
C GLY A 76 12.83 -23.99 -2.34
N LEU A 77 12.35 -22.97 -1.63
CA LEU A 77 11.99 -23.06 -0.22
C LEU A 77 10.51 -23.41 -0.10
N GLU A 78 10.22 -24.70 0.08
CA GLU A 78 8.95 -25.14 0.62
C GLU A 78 8.75 -24.50 2.02
N PRO A 79 7.55 -24.01 2.39
CA PRO A 79 7.27 -23.31 3.65
C PRO A 79 7.45 -24.14 4.95
N GLY A 80 8.16 -25.26 4.91
CA GLY A 80 8.39 -26.17 6.03
C GLY A 80 9.85 -26.61 6.22
N ARG A 81 10.81 -26.10 5.43
CA ARG A 81 12.22 -26.50 5.53
C ARG A 81 13.13 -25.38 6.04
N ILE A 82 12.76 -24.77 7.16
CA ILE A 82 13.74 -24.07 7.99
C ILE A 82 14.43 -25.14 8.82
N GLY A 83 15.42 -25.81 8.22
CA GLY A 83 16.33 -26.67 8.96
C GLY A 83 17.04 -25.80 9.99
N ARG A 84 16.75 -26.02 11.27
CA ARG A 84 17.68 -25.66 12.34
C ARG A 84 18.93 -26.49 12.09
N SER A 85 20.01 -25.86 11.66
CA SER A 85 21.34 -26.44 11.79
C SER A 85 21.90 -26.11 13.18
N PRO A 86 22.77 -26.98 13.73
CA PRO A 86 23.13 -27.05 15.14
C PRO A 86 23.90 -25.85 15.68
#